data_AF-K2C4V6-F1
#
_entry.id   AF-K2C4V6-F1
#
_cell.length_a   1.000
_cell.length_b   1.000
_cell.length_c   1.000
_cell.angle_alpha   90.00
_cell.angle_beta   90.00
_cell.angle_gamma   90.00
#
_symmetry.space_group_name_H-M   'P 1'
#
loop_
_entity.id
_entity.type
_entity.pdbx_description
1 polymer ?
#
loop_
_entity_poly.entity_id
_entity_poly.type
_entity_poly.pdbx_seq_one_letter_code
_entity_poly.pdbx_strand_id
1 'polypeptide(L)'
;APVATEAEMAKSANVQYQKFLKDLKMPELSMKSSEYYKTIHDGMTLVREGKIFKSSPFDYFYQGYNLVDLQKTLLASQLHYEKMVDKDRTNFFLGLVGQNIQSAGKRVEQDKARLKEAWAKMGKALEATKTETGKLKEEAKANRVRAKAAAAELAKLDAYDAANYKAVAKLKSEIKDLDSDNKDLETNIGKLENITKSFS
;
A
#
# COMPACT_ATOMS: atom_id res chain seq x y z
N ALA A 1 32.67 -18.40 26.32
CA ALA A 1 32.34 -18.78 24.94
C ALA A 1 33.05 -17.83 23.99
N PRO A 2 33.42 -18.23 22.75
CA PRO A 2 33.93 -17.27 21.78
C PRO A 2 32.85 -16.23 21.46
N VAL A 3 33.27 -14.97 21.38
CA VAL A 3 32.44 -13.82 20.96
C VAL A 3 32.04 -14.05 19.51
N ALA A 4 30.75 -14.01 19.21
CA ALA A 4 30.26 -14.11 17.84
C ALA A 4 30.74 -12.90 17.03
N THR A 5 31.13 -13.14 15.78
CA THR A 5 31.49 -12.03 14.88
C THR A 5 30.27 -11.16 14.57
N GLU A 6 30.47 -9.89 14.24
CA GLU A 6 29.35 -9.01 13.86
C GLU A 6 28.53 -9.55 12.69
N ALA A 7 29.17 -10.29 11.78
CA ALA A 7 28.52 -10.96 10.65
C ALA A 7 27.61 -12.11 11.11
N GLU A 8 28.01 -12.89 12.11
CA GLU A 8 27.20 -13.97 12.68
C GLU A 8 25.98 -13.43 13.43
N MET A 9 26.16 -12.35 14.21
CA MET A 9 25.05 -11.66 14.88
C MET A 9 24.06 -11.07 13.89
N ALA A 10 24.53 -10.43 12.82
CA ALA A 10 23.67 -9.90 11.76
C ALA A 10 22.90 -11.02 11.04
N LYS A 11 23.54 -12.17 10.81
CA LYS A 11 22.88 -13.36 10.24
C LYS A 11 21.79 -13.90 11.16
N SER A 12 22.08 -14.05 12.47
CA SER A 12 21.10 -14.49 13.47
C SER A 12 19.89 -13.56 13.54
N ALA A 13 20.14 -12.25 13.66
CA ALA A 13 19.10 -11.22 13.67
C ALA A 13 18.21 -11.27 12.42
N ASN A 14 18.83 -11.43 11.24
CA ASN A 14 18.10 -11.54 9.98
C ASN A 14 17.24 -12.81 9.92
N VAL A 15 17.73 -13.96 10.42
CA VAL A 15 16.93 -15.20 10.48
C VAL A 15 15.67 -15.01 11.34
N GLN A 16 15.81 -14.38 12.51
CA GLN A 16 14.66 -14.14 13.39
C GLN A 16 13.69 -13.12 12.81
N TYR A 17 14.20 -12.07 12.16
CA TYR A 17 13.41 -11.08 11.43
C TYR A 17 12.61 -11.72 10.29
N GLN A 18 13.26 -12.50 9.43
CA GLN A 18 12.63 -13.17 8.29
C GLN A 18 11.59 -14.21 8.74
N LYS A 19 11.87 -14.94 9.83
CA LYS A 19 10.89 -15.85 10.45
C LYS A 19 9.62 -15.09 10.85
N PHE A 20 9.78 -13.95 11.52
CA PHE A 20 8.64 -13.13 11.93
C PHE A 20 7.83 -12.60 10.74
N LEU A 21 8.49 -12.10 9.69
CA LEU A 21 7.79 -11.66 8.47
C LEU A 21 7.00 -12.80 7.81
N LYS A 22 7.60 -13.99 7.73
CA LYS A 22 6.96 -15.19 7.18
C LYS A 22 5.73 -15.59 7.99
N ASP A 23 5.83 -15.57 9.32
CA ASP A 23 4.70 -15.89 10.21
C ASP A 23 3.55 -14.88 10.07
N LEU A 24 3.87 -13.60 9.80
CA LEU A 24 2.88 -12.56 9.49
C LEU A 24 2.36 -12.59 8.05
N LYS A 25 2.93 -13.44 7.18
CA LYS A 25 2.69 -13.41 5.73
C LYS A 25 2.90 -12.00 5.15
N MET A 26 3.91 -11.30 5.65
CA MET A 26 4.29 -9.97 5.19
C MET A 26 5.50 -10.10 4.25
N PRO A 27 5.46 -9.54 3.04
CA PRO A 27 6.65 -9.47 2.20
C PRO A 27 7.68 -8.51 2.79
N GLU A 28 8.95 -8.75 2.49
CA GLU A 28 9.99 -7.75 2.77
C GLU A 28 9.83 -6.58 1.80
N LEU A 29 9.74 -5.36 2.35
CA LEU A 29 9.49 -4.14 1.58
C LEU A 29 10.81 -3.42 1.35
N SER A 30 11.25 -3.35 0.10
CA SER A 30 12.50 -2.72 -0.31
C SER A 30 12.31 -1.43 -1.12
N MET A 31 11.07 -0.93 -1.22
CA MET A 31 10.75 0.26 -2.00
C MET A 31 11.41 1.53 -1.46
N LYS A 32 11.70 2.48 -2.36
CA LYS A 32 12.23 3.79 -1.98
C LYS A 32 11.16 4.59 -1.24
N SER A 33 11.56 5.50 -0.35
CA SER A 33 10.61 6.34 0.39
C SER A 33 9.70 7.14 -0.55
N SER A 34 10.22 7.67 -1.66
CA SER A 34 9.42 8.38 -2.66
C SER A 34 8.35 7.49 -3.31
N GLU A 35 8.68 6.24 -3.60
CA GLU A 35 7.75 5.25 -4.15
C GLU A 35 6.70 4.87 -3.11
N TYR A 36 7.11 4.63 -1.86
CA TYR A 36 6.21 4.34 -0.74
C TYR A 36 5.17 5.46 -0.57
N TYR A 37 5.62 6.70 -0.39
CA TYR A 37 4.71 7.83 -0.16
C TYR A 37 3.81 8.11 -1.36
N LYS A 38 4.30 7.90 -2.58
CA LYS A 38 3.46 8.00 -3.78
C LYS A 38 2.35 6.94 -3.76
N THR A 39 2.69 5.68 -3.47
CA THR A 39 1.72 4.58 -3.38
C THR A 39 0.68 4.83 -2.28
N ILE A 40 1.10 5.30 -1.10
CA ILE A 40 0.19 5.68 -0.02
C ILE A 40 -0.71 6.84 -0.44
N HIS A 41 -0.17 7.86 -1.10
CA HIS A 41 -0.94 9.02 -1.57
C HIS A 41 -1.98 8.65 -2.64
N ASP A 42 -1.62 7.78 -3.58
CA ASP A 42 -2.57 7.23 -4.56
C ASP A 42 -3.71 6.49 -3.84
N GLY A 43 -3.39 5.70 -2.81
CA GLY A 43 -4.36 5.03 -1.95
C GLY A 43 -5.28 6.00 -1.20
N MET A 44 -4.73 7.06 -0.59
CA MET A 44 -5.50 8.11 0.08
C MET A 44 -6.49 8.82 -0.85
N THR A 45 -6.04 9.06 -2.09
CA THR A 45 -6.82 9.81 -3.06
C THR A 45 -7.97 8.98 -3.60
N LEU A 46 -7.69 7.72 -3.96
CA LEU A 46 -8.60 6.86 -4.70
C LEU A 46 -9.44 5.95 -3.80
N VAL A 47 -8.92 5.52 -2.65
CA VAL A 47 -9.62 4.62 -1.74
C VAL A 47 -10.20 5.43 -0.59
N ARG A 48 -11.44 5.88 -0.76
CA ARG A 48 -12.19 6.63 0.25
C ARG A 48 -13.38 5.84 0.76
N GLU A 49 -13.45 5.69 2.06
CA GLU A 49 -14.55 5.03 2.75
C GLU A 49 -15.43 6.06 3.46
N GLY A 50 -16.72 5.79 3.58
CA GLY A 50 -17.69 6.66 4.25
C GLY A 50 -18.57 7.48 3.30
N LYS A 51 -19.83 7.68 3.70
CA LYS A 51 -20.85 8.42 2.92
C LYS A 51 -20.83 9.94 3.15
N ILE A 52 -20.53 10.38 4.37
CA ILE A 52 -20.65 11.80 4.80
C ILE A 52 -19.27 12.36 5.15
N PHE A 53 -18.48 11.64 5.95
CA PHE A 53 -17.07 11.95 6.19
C PHE A 53 -16.23 10.90 5.48
N LYS A 54 -15.57 11.30 4.39
CA LYS A 54 -14.70 10.42 3.63
C LYS A 54 -13.33 10.35 4.31
N SER A 55 -12.96 9.18 4.80
CA SER A 55 -11.60 8.88 5.31
C SER A 55 -10.96 7.81 4.43
N SER A 56 -9.64 7.79 4.36
CA SER A 56 -8.94 6.70 3.69
C SER A 56 -8.33 5.74 4.72
N PRO A 57 -8.41 4.41 4.51
CA PRO A 57 -7.63 3.47 5.29
C PRO A 57 -6.11 3.70 5.16
N PHE A 58 -5.67 4.48 4.15
CA PHE A 58 -4.29 4.89 3.96
C PHE A 58 -3.84 6.07 4.84
N ASP A 59 -4.77 6.81 5.47
CA ASP A 59 -4.45 7.98 6.30
C ASP A 59 -3.50 7.62 7.46
N TYR A 60 -3.65 6.40 7.99
CA TYR A 60 -2.78 5.85 9.04
C TYR A 60 -1.29 5.82 8.65
N PHE A 61 -0.99 5.51 7.39
CA PHE A 61 0.39 5.35 6.92
C PHE A 61 1.04 6.69 6.55
N TYR A 62 0.23 7.70 6.26
CA TYR A 62 0.71 9.05 6.00
C TYR A 62 1.19 9.77 7.28
N GLN A 63 0.60 9.44 8.44
CA GLN A 63 0.89 10.07 9.73
C GLN A 63 2.09 9.47 10.50
N GLY A 64 2.94 8.66 9.85
CA GLY A 64 4.21 8.21 10.42
C GLY A 64 4.36 6.72 10.71
N TYR A 65 3.42 5.87 10.27
CA TYR A 65 3.53 4.41 10.39
C TYR A 65 4.06 3.74 9.11
N ASN A 66 5.17 4.25 8.58
CA ASN A 66 5.79 3.70 7.38
C ASN A 66 6.26 2.26 7.61
N LEU A 67 5.67 1.30 6.88
CA LEU A 67 5.99 -0.13 7.00
C LEU A 67 7.46 -0.46 6.67
N VAL A 68 8.07 0.26 5.72
CA VAL A 68 9.49 0.07 5.37
C VAL A 68 10.38 0.46 6.55
N ASP A 69 10.07 1.59 7.19
CA ASP A 69 10.85 2.06 8.34
C ASP A 69 10.63 1.19 9.58
N LEU A 70 9.41 0.65 9.76
CA LEU A 70 9.11 -0.32 10.81
C LEU A 70 9.87 -1.64 10.61
N GLN A 71 9.98 -2.15 9.38
CA GLN A 71 10.80 -3.33 9.07
C GLN A 71 12.29 -3.10 9.37
N LYS A 72 12.84 -1.96 8.92
CA LYS A 72 14.24 -1.57 9.23
C LYS A 72 14.48 -1.43 10.73
N THR A 73 13.54 -0.82 11.45
CA THR A 73 13.62 -0.64 12.91
C THR A 73 13.61 -2.00 13.62
N LEU A 74 12.75 -2.92 13.21
CA LEU A 74 12.72 -4.27 13.77
C LEU A 74 14.04 -5.02 13.55
N LEU A 75 14.61 -4.97 12.34
CA LEU A 75 15.89 -5.59 12.04
C LEU A 75 17.03 -4.99 12.88
N ALA A 76 17.05 -3.65 13.04
CA ALA A 76 18.02 -2.98 13.89
C ALA A 76 17.87 -3.36 15.37
N SER A 77 16.63 -3.49 15.87
CA SER A 77 16.34 -3.95 17.24
C SER A 77 16.76 -5.41 17.45
N GLN A 78 16.55 -6.29 16.47
CA GLN A 78 17.03 -7.69 16.50
C GLN A 78 18.55 -7.74 16.56
N LEU A 79 19.25 -6.97 15.71
CA LEU A 79 20.71 -6.89 15.74
C LEU A 79 21.23 -6.37 17.09
N HIS A 80 20.57 -5.36 17.64
CA HIS A 80 20.93 -4.84 18.95
C HIS A 80 20.75 -5.88 20.07
N TYR A 81 19.68 -6.68 20.00
CA TYR A 81 19.46 -7.79 20.93
C TYR A 81 20.58 -8.84 20.85
N GLU A 82 20.94 -9.29 19.64
CA GLU A 82 22.04 -10.24 19.45
C GLU A 82 23.36 -9.69 20.02
N LYS A 83 23.65 -8.40 19.79
CA LYS A 83 24.83 -7.72 20.37
C LYS A 83 24.83 -7.67 21.90
N MET A 84 23.65 -7.64 22.54
CA MET A 84 23.55 -7.66 24.00
C MET A 84 23.69 -9.06 24.58
N VAL A 85 23.17 -10.07 23.87
CA VAL A 85 23.31 -11.49 24.22
C VAL A 85 24.77 -11.91 24.15
N ASP A 86 25.46 -11.57 23.07
CA ASP A 86 26.87 -11.88 22.85
C ASP A 86 27.78 -11.26 23.94
N LYS A 87 27.46 -10.04 24.38
CA LYS A 87 28.19 -9.34 25.46
C LYS A 87 27.82 -9.83 26.87
N ASP A 88 26.99 -10.87 26.99
CA ASP A 88 26.46 -11.42 28.24
C ASP A 88 25.94 -10.33 29.20
N ARG A 89 25.32 -9.27 28.64
CA ARG A 89 24.80 -8.13 29.41
C ARG A 89 23.48 -8.49 30.08
N THR A 90 23.58 -9.40 31.03
CA THR A 90 22.47 -10.00 31.78
C THR A 90 21.98 -9.13 32.94
N ASN A 91 22.83 -8.25 33.48
CA ASN A 91 22.51 -7.46 34.68
C ASN A 91 22.30 -5.96 34.45
N PHE A 92 21.36 -5.42 35.24
CA PHE A 92 21.02 -4.00 35.41
C PHE A 92 22.12 -3.29 36.21
N PHE A 93 23.28 -3.02 35.61
CA PHE A 93 24.33 -2.24 36.28
C PHE A 93 23.89 -0.76 36.37
N LEU A 94 23.61 -0.33 37.60
CA LEU A 94 23.52 1.05 38.12
C LEU A 94 23.31 2.14 37.04
N GLY A 95 22.05 2.45 36.73
CA GLY A 95 21.65 3.71 36.08
C GLY A 95 21.51 3.73 34.56
N LEU A 96 21.94 2.70 33.82
CA LEU A 96 21.78 2.62 32.36
C LEU A 96 20.55 1.80 31.95
N VAL A 97 19.36 2.38 32.17
CA VAL A 97 18.10 1.83 31.65
C VAL A 97 18.15 1.82 30.12
N GLY A 98 18.26 0.63 29.51
CA GLY A 98 18.30 0.46 28.04
C GLY A 98 19.55 -0.21 27.45
N GLN A 99 20.52 -0.63 28.27
CA GLN A 99 21.75 -1.29 27.78
C GLN A 99 21.88 -2.79 28.18
N ASN A 100 20.78 -3.50 28.39
CA ASN A 100 20.81 -4.92 28.77
C ASN A 100 19.87 -5.78 27.91
N ILE A 101 20.08 -7.10 27.95
CA ILE A 101 19.35 -8.09 27.13
C ILE A 101 17.83 -7.97 27.29
N GLN A 102 17.34 -7.78 28.52
CA GLN A 102 15.89 -7.67 28.80
C GLN A 102 15.27 -6.44 28.13
N SER A 103 15.93 -5.28 28.20
CA SER A 103 15.46 -4.05 27.56
C SER A 103 15.50 -4.15 26.02
N ALA A 104 16.54 -4.76 25.46
CA ALA A 104 16.65 -5.01 24.03
C ALA A 104 15.56 -5.99 23.54
N GLY A 105 15.32 -7.07 24.30
CA GLY A 105 14.26 -8.04 23.99
C GLY A 105 12.87 -7.40 24.05
N LYS A 106 12.59 -6.56 25.06
CA LYS A 106 11.35 -5.80 25.14
C LYS A 106 11.17 -4.88 23.92
N ARG A 107 12.25 -4.26 23.44
CA ARG A 107 12.20 -3.40 22.24
C ARG A 107 11.85 -4.20 20.98
N VAL A 108 12.46 -5.38 20.80
CA VAL A 108 12.13 -6.30 19.70
C VAL A 108 10.64 -6.65 19.73
N GLU A 109 10.08 -7.02 20.88
CA GLU A 109 8.66 -7.37 20.99
C GLU A 109 7.74 -6.16 20.75
N GLN A 110 8.13 -4.95 21.17
CA GLN A 110 7.39 -3.72 20.86
C GLN A 110 7.38 -3.42 19.36
N ASP A 111 8.52 -3.54 18.69
CA ASP A 111 8.62 -3.29 17.25
C ASP A 111 7.87 -4.36 16.44
N LYS A 112 7.91 -5.64 16.87
CA LYS A 112 7.06 -6.70 16.32
C LYS A 112 5.58 -6.35 16.45
N ALA A 113 5.13 -5.91 17.63
CA ALA A 113 3.73 -5.54 17.86
C ALA A 113 3.29 -4.38 16.96
N ARG A 114 4.11 -3.33 16.86
CA ARG A 114 3.86 -2.18 15.97
C ARG A 114 3.77 -2.59 14.51
N LEU A 115 4.70 -3.43 14.04
CA LEU A 115 4.71 -3.90 12.67
C LEU A 115 3.49 -4.80 12.38
N LYS A 116 3.14 -5.71 13.30
CA LYS A 116 1.95 -6.55 13.19
C LYS A 116 0.67 -5.72 13.11
N GLU A 117 0.54 -4.71 13.96
CA GLU A 117 -0.62 -3.83 13.96
C GLU A 117 -0.73 -3.00 12.67
N ALA A 118 0.39 -2.41 12.23
CA ALA A 118 0.44 -1.65 10.99
C ALA A 118 0.14 -2.55 9.77
N TRP A 119 0.65 -3.78 9.75
CA TRP A 119 0.38 -4.74 8.69
C TRP A 119 -1.08 -5.17 8.64
N ALA A 120 -1.71 -5.41 9.80
CA ALA A 120 -3.14 -5.69 9.85
C ALA A 120 -4.00 -4.54 9.30
N LYS A 121 -3.62 -3.29 9.56
CA LYS A 121 -4.28 -2.12 8.96
C LYS A 121 -4.03 -2.04 7.45
N MET A 122 -2.82 -2.39 6.99
CA MET A 122 -2.51 -2.42 5.56
C MET A 122 -3.34 -3.48 4.84
N GLY A 123 -3.54 -4.65 5.46
CA GLY A 123 -4.45 -5.68 4.94
C GLY A 123 -5.86 -5.14 4.68
N LYS A 124 -6.43 -4.35 5.60
CA LYS A 124 -7.72 -3.68 5.38
C LYS A 124 -7.67 -2.69 4.22
N ALA A 125 -6.60 -1.89 4.14
CA ALA A 125 -6.42 -0.92 3.05
C ALA A 125 -6.31 -1.62 1.67
N LEU A 126 -5.66 -2.79 1.61
CA LEU A 126 -5.54 -3.59 0.39
C LEU A 126 -6.87 -4.23 -0.02
N GLU A 127 -7.68 -4.71 0.92
CA GLU A 127 -9.03 -5.20 0.61
C GLU A 127 -9.95 -4.08 0.10
N ALA A 128 -9.85 -2.89 0.70
CA ALA A 128 -10.55 -1.70 0.21
C ALA A 128 -10.08 -1.30 -1.21
N THR A 129 -8.76 -1.37 -1.46
CA THR A 129 -8.15 -1.14 -2.79
C THR A 129 -8.71 -2.12 -3.83
N LYS A 130 -8.78 -3.41 -3.52
CA LYS A 130 -9.33 -4.45 -4.42
C LYS A 130 -10.80 -4.17 -4.75
N THR A 131 -11.58 -3.83 -3.72
CA THR A 131 -13.00 -3.50 -3.86
C THR A 131 -13.19 -2.30 -4.78
N GLU A 132 -12.43 -1.22 -4.56
CA GLU A 132 -12.52 -0.01 -5.39
C GLU A 132 -12.04 -0.26 -6.82
N THR A 133 -10.97 -1.04 -7.01
CA THR A 133 -10.51 -1.47 -8.34
C THR A 133 -11.62 -2.21 -9.10
N GLY A 134 -12.36 -3.09 -8.42
CA GLY A 134 -13.49 -3.80 -9.00
C GLY A 134 -14.60 -2.86 -9.47
N LYS A 135 -14.94 -1.84 -8.66
CA LYS A 135 -15.95 -0.83 -9.03
C LYS A 135 -15.54 -0.04 -10.27
N LEU A 136 -14.31 0.47 -10.30
CA LEU A 136 -13.81 1.25 -11.44
C LEU A 136 -13.76 0.40 -12.73
N LYS A 137 -13.44 -0.89 -12.61
CA LYS A 137 -13.48 -1.83 -13.76
C LYS A 137 -14.89 -2.02 -14.32
N GLU A 138 -15.89 -2.17 -13.45
CA GLU A 138 -17.29 -2.26 -13.89
C GLU A 138 -17.80 -0.95 -14.48
N GLU A 139 -17.40 0.19 -13.91
CA GLU A 139 -17.72 1.52 -14.46
C GLU A 139 -17.12 1.72 -15.85
N ALA A 140 -15.83 1.39 -16.03
CA ALA A 140 -15.17 1.47 -17.33
C ALA A 140 -15.84 0.56 -18.37
N LYS A 141 -16.27 -0.65 -17.96
CA LYS A 141 -17.02 -1.56 -18.82
C LYS A 141 -18.37 -0.96 -19.22
N ALA A 142 -19.11 -0.37 -18.29
CA ALA A 142 -20.38 0.29 -18.56
C ALA A 142 -20.22 1.49 -19.52
N ASN A 143 -19.20 2.32 -19.31
CA ASN A 143 -18.89 3.46 -20.19
C ASN A 143 -18.54 3.01 -21.60
N ARG A 144 -17.75 1.95 -21.76
CA ARG A 144 -17.47 1.37 -23.09
C ARG A 144 -18.73 0.84 -23.78
N VAL A 145 -19.68 0.27 -23.04
CA VAL A 145 -20.98 -0.17 -23.62
C VAL A 145 -21.80 1.03 -24.07
N ARG A 146 -21.88 2.09 -23.27
CA ARG A 146 -22.59 3.33 -23.63
C ARG A 146 -21.95 4.01 -24.85
N ALA A 147 -20.62 4.09 -24.91
CA ALA A 147 -19.91 4.68 -26.03
C ALA A 147 -20.18 3.92 -27.34
N LYS A 148 -20.19 2.57 -27.28
CA LYS A 148 -20.57 1.73 -28.44
C LYS A 148 -22.02 1.95 -28.87
N ALA A 149 -22.95 2.10 -27.92
CA ALA A 149 -24.35 2.37 -28.24
C ALA A 149 -24.50 3.75 -28.91
N ALA A 150 -23.89 4.79 -28.34
CA ALA A 150 -23.89 6.14 -28.92
C ALA A 150 -23.24 6.19 -30.30
N ALA A 151 -22.14 5.45 -30.52
CA ALA A 151 -21.50 5.32 -31.83
C ALA A 151 -22.39 4.60 -32.85
N ALA A 152 -23.12 3.57 -32.44
CA ALA A 152 -24.07 2.86 -33.29
C ALA A 152 -25.30 3.72 -33.63
N GLU A 153 -25.77 4.56 -32.72
CA GLU A 153 -26.82 5.55 -33.01
C GLU A 153 -26.32 6.63 -33.97
N LEU A 154 -25.10 7.15 -33.75
CA LEU A 154 -24.49 8.14 -34.62
C LEU A 154 -24.33 7.62 -36.05
N ALA A 155 -23.97 6.34 -36.22
CA ALA A 155 -23.83 5.70 -37.53
C ALA A 155 -25.16 5.52 -38.30
N LYS A 156 -26.31 5.59 -37.60
CA LYS A 156 -27.65 5.52 -38.22
C LYS A 156 -28.17 6.88 -38.68
N LEU A 157 -27.57 7.97 -38.19
CA LEU A 157 -27.97 9.33 -38.56
C LEU A 157 -27.23 9.77 -39.83
N ASP A 158 -27.96 10.37 -40.77
CA ASP A 158 -27.31 11.10 -41.86
C ASP A 158 -26.73 12.40 -41.29
N ALA A 159 -25.40 12.49 -41.28
CA ALA A 159 -24.68 13.64 -40.75
C ALA A 159 -24.82 14.91 -41.61
N TYR A 160 -25.30 14.77 -42.85
CA TYR A 160 -25.52 15.89 -43.78
C TYR A 160 -26.98 16.39 -43.76
N ASP A 161 -27.88 15.66 -43.11
CA ASP A 161 -29.25 16.13 -42.88
C ASP A 161 -29.29 17.16 -41.74
N ALA A 162 -29.73 18.38 -42.08
CA ALA A 162 -29.85 19.49 -41.15
C ALA A 162 -30.79 19.18 -39.96
N ALA A 163 -31.76 18.28 -40.13
CA ALA A 163 -32.65 17.84 -39.04
C ALA A 163 -31.90 17.05 -37.96
N ASN A 164 -30.83 16.35 -38.33
CA ASN A 164 -30.05 15.49 -37.43
C ASN A 164 -28.90 16.22 -36.73
N TYR A 165 -28.57 17.45 -37.14
CA TYR A 165 -27.40 18.20 -36.68
C TYR A 165 -27.24 18.23 -35.14
N LYS A 166 -28.33 18.51 -34.41
CA LYS A 166 -28.32 18.55 -32.93
C LYS A 166 -28.05 17.17 -32.32
N ALA A 167 -28.64 16.12 -32.86
CA ALA A 167 -28.46 14.75 -32.38
C ALA A 167 -27.04 14.25 -32.64
N VAL A 168 -26.50 14.52 -33.84
CA VAL A 168 -25.12 14.22 -34.24
C VAL A 168 -24.12 14.92 -33.32
N ALA A 169 -24.31 16.23 -33.06
CA ALA A 169 -23.44 16.99 -32.17
C ALA A 169 -23.46 16.44 -30.73
N LYS A 170 -24.65 16.12 -30.22
CA LYS A 170 -24.82 15.53 -28.87
C LYS A 170 -24.11 14.19 -28.76
N LEU A 171 -24.33 13.26 -29.68
CA LEU A 171 -23.74 11.92 -29.65
C LEU A 171 -22.21 11.96 -29.78
N LYS A 172 -21.67 12.86 -30.61
CA LYS A 172 -20.22 13.09 -30.69
C LYS A 172 -19.63 13.59 -29.39
N SER A 173 -20.31 14.51 -28.69
CA SER A 173 -19.88 14.97 -27.36
C SER A 173 -19.93 13.83 -26.35
N GLU A 174 -21.04 13.09 -26.30
CA GLU A 174 -21.22 11.99 -25.36
C GLU A 174 -20.14 10.90 -25.53
N ILE A 175 -19.81 10.52 -26.76
CA ILE A 175 -18.72 9.57 -27.04
C ILE A 175 -17.38 10.12 -26.53
N LYS A 176 -17.08 11.39 -26.82
CA LYS A 176 -15.83 12.04 -26.39
C LYS A 176 -15.71 12.08 -24.88
N ASP A 177 -16.80 12.42 -24.18
CA ASP A 177 -16.83 12.49 -22.73
C ASP A 177 -16.65 11.09 -22.12
N LEU A 178 -17.34 10.07 -22.64
CA LEU A 178 -17.18 8.67 -22.21
C LEU A 178 -15.77 8.12 -22.47
N ASP A 179 -15.12 8.50 -23.57
CA ASP A 179 -13.75 8.11 -23.86
C ASP A 179 -12.75 8.79 -22.91
N SER A 180 -12.99 10.06 -22.56
CA SER A 180 -12.20 10.77 -21.55
C SER A 180 -12.34 10.12 -20.18
N ASP A 181 -13.57 9.85 -19.75
CA ASP A 181 -13.86 9.19 -18.47
C ASP A 181 -13.21 7.81 -18.40
N ASN A 182 -13.28 7.03 -19.48
CA ASN A 182 -12.62 5.72 -19.56
C ASN A 182 -11.10 5.80 -19.37
N LYS A 183 -10.46 6.82 -19.95
CA LYS A 183 -9.02 7.03 -19.80
C LYS A 183 -8.62 7.35 -18.36
N ASP A 184 -9.44 8.16 -17.68
CA ASP A 184 -9.24 8.49 -16.27
C ASP A 184 -9.46 7.26 -15.38
N LEU A 185 -10.50 6.46 -15.65
CA LEU A 185 -10.75 5.19 -14.97
C LEU A 185 -9.58 4.21 -15.16
N GLU A 186 -9.08 4.03 -16.38
CA GLU A 186 -7.91 3.17 -16.66
C GLU A 186 -6.67 3.63 -15.89
N THR A 187 -6.42 4.93 -15.85
CA THR A 187 -5.31 5.51 -15.09
C THR A 187 -5.45 5.22 -13.59
N ASN A 188 -6.66 5.39 -13.03
CA ASN A 188 -6.93 5.13 -11.62
C ASN A 188 -6.86 3.65 -11.28
N ILE A 189 -7.38 2.76 -12.14
CA ILE A 189 -7.24 1.30 -12.02
C ILE A 189 -5.75 0.94 -11.98
N GLY A 190 -4.93 1.49 -12.89
CA GLY A 190 -3.49 1.23 -12.92
C GLY A 190 -2.79 1.62 -11.61
N LYS A 191 -3.18 2.76 -11.01
CA LYS A 191 -2.68 3.18 -9.69
C LYS A 191 -3.06 2.19 -8.59
N LEU A 192 -4.33 1.77 -8.52
CA LEU A 192 -4.81 0.83 -7.50
C LEU A 192 -4.18 -0.56 -7.64
N GLU A 193 -3.96 -1.03 -8.87
CA GLU A 193 -3.24 -2.28 -9.13
C GLU A 193 -1.77 -2.18 -8.70
N ASN A 194 -1.13 -1.01 -8.91
CA ASN A 194 0.24 -0.77 -8.45
C ASN A 194 0.35 -0.80 -6.91
N ILE A 195 -0.66 -0.27 -6.19
CA ILE A 195 -0.73 -0.39 -4.73
C ILE A 195 -0.72 -1.86 -4.32
N THR A 196 -1.60 -2.67 -4.91
CA THR A 196 -1.69 -4.10 -4.58
C THR A 196 -0.36 -4.80 -4.84
N LYS A 197 0.28 -4.55 -6.00
CA LYS A 197 1.58 -5.14 -6.36
C LYS A 197 2.71 -4.70 -5.41
N SER A 198 2.69 -3.47 -4.92
CA SER A 198 3.75 -2.93 -4.06
C SER A 198 3.77 -3.58 -2.66
N PHE A 199 2.67 -4.19 -2.23
CA PHE A 199 2.51 -4.80 -0.91
C PHE A 199 2.15 -6.29 -0.96
N SER A 200 2.29 -6.95 -2.11
CA SER A 200 2.08 -8.41 -2.27
C SER A 200 3.41 -9.11 -2.49
#